data_AF-A0A7C8J0J8-F1
#
_entry.id   AF-A0A7C8J0J8-F1
#
_cell.length_a   1.000
_cell.length_b   1.000
_cell.length_c   1.000
_cell.angle_alpha   90.00
_cell.angle_beta   90.00
_cell.angle_gamma   90.00
#
_symmetry.space_group_name_H-M   'P 1'
#
loop_
_entity.id
_entity.type
_entity.pdbx_description
1 polymer ?
#
loop_
_entity_poly.entity_id
_entity_poly.type
_entity_poly.pdbx_seq_one_letter_code
_entity_poly.pdbx_strand_id
1 'polypeptide(L)'
;MEPPPIFSADATVAFLSGKTRRVLTLQLPSLETSSDSFPTNIKDPQKSLKPGEKIDWFLRDDSTAVNIYRAKLGDLIAEEFGFHGTEDWMLRDLPTGYAIFTSQKGTVDDKGKLVIERQDSYLYGHQSGARYRSPKEFLPHVASIIRQNEGSLSGLPRNTTITHDPLYACSCQHCTKKTRRPSQTTMSRQAELISKRRSIAIMANYQHALSERRQDLTDGAWRFRQGELVWVFEAPRKPTGSGDLEEPLRLSDPSDPDGTFGAGGRWIAGYVVGSSTAVVMGSTKPMTIDDYADAYMVDEPEGTHYRIQKCGSDNYVKDYNLRYVLPWVKTPVKDDARGIVIDHVSRGAAMRPSMAIFQVARKNVAPSFDGAKIIYELEGAFFGPEKIWVGDAIRIQKKNPPPPDMSVWDPASHGLMVIRKLGLAVSHTEGQPDDTPRYITLYFVGDLLSTDPPRPLDPIPFEIPFYLEKAGTDYGKWVGSADSESKSMEGIVSAPVVLSRYYDPRIMQLIDTNYQTIDSVIRVDGIMNDRALSCGFTLLNGENLRPPTTIAPLARNNMGTPAMETPGPEDEHQSRDSGEIQKRPKLH
;
A
#
# COMPACT_ATOMS: atom_id res chain seq x y z
N MET A 1 -31.65 -27.29 19.76
CA MET A 1 -30.92 -26.01 19.68
C MET A 1 -30.32 -25.76 21.05
N GLU A 2 -29.03 -25.46 21.16
CA GLU A 2 -28.50 -24.95 22.43
C GLU A 2 -29.10 -23.57 22.71
N PRO A 3 -29.44 -23.25 23.97
CA PRO A 3 -29.96 -21.94 24.31
C PRO A 3 -28.91 -20.85 24.05
N PRO A 4 -29.34 -19.61 23.73
CA PRO A 4 -28.43 -18.48 23.60
C PRO A 4 -27.70 -18.21 24.92
N PRO A 5 -26.51 -17.56 24.89
CA PRO A 5 -25.79 -17.21 26.10
C PRO A 5 -26.62 -16.26 26.97
N ILE A 6 -26.66 -16.54 28.28
CA ILE A 6 -27.31 -15.69 29.28
C ILE A 6 -26.23 -14.84 29.95
N PHE A 7 -26.31 -13.53 29.81
CA PHE A 7 -25.32 -12.59 30.37
C PHE A 7 -25.72 -12.15 31.78
N SER A 8 -24.73 -11.90 32.63
CA SER A 8 -24.91 -11.17 33.89
C SER A 8 -25.39 -9.74 33.62
N ALA A 9 -25.95 -9.09 34.64
CA ALA A 9 -26.49 -7.73 34.53
C ALA A 9 -25.45 -6.68 34.08
N ASP A 10 -24.18 -6.90 34.41
CA ASP A 10 -23.04 -6.08 34.01
C ASP A 10 -22.34 -6.58 32.73
N ALA A 11 -22.83 -7.66 32.13
CA ALA A 11 -22.29 -8.34 30.95
C ALA A 11 -20.81 -8.77 31.06
N THR A 12 -20.28 -8.94 32.27
CA THR A 12 -18.90 -9.42 32.51
C THR A 12 -18.79 -10.95 32.50
N VAL A 13 -19.92 -11.64 32.69
CA VAL A 13 -20.02 -13.10 32.74
C VAL A 13 -21.16 -13.57 31.84
N ALA A 14 -20.97 -14.71 31.18
CA ALA A 14 -21.97 -15.35 30.35
C ALA A 14 -22.09 -16.85 30.67
N PHE A 15 -23.31 -17.35 30.68
CA PHE A 15 -23.60 -18.78 30.81
C PHE A 15 -23.93 -19.36 29.44
N LEU A 16 -23.12 -20.29 28.96
CA LEU A 16 -23.27 -20.96 27.66
C LEU A 16 -23.00 -22.45 27.80
N SER A 17 -23.93 -23.29 27.36
CA SER A 17 -23.80 -24.76 27.36
C SER A 17 -23.38 -25.36 28.71
N GLY A 18 -23.96 -24.86 29.81
CA GLY A 18 -23.66 -25.36 31.15
C GLY A 18 -22.38 -24.82 31.79
N LYS A 19 -21.67 -23.90 31.12
CA LYS A 19 -20.41 -23.32 31.58
C LYS A 19 -20.50 -21.82 31.77
N THR A 20 -19.88 -21.35 32.84
CA THR A 20 -19.66 -19.93 33.12
C THR A 20 -18.42 -19.47 32.37
N ARG A 21 -18.54 -18.40 31.59
CA ARG A 21 -17.45 -17.80 30.81
C ARG A 21 -17.30 -16.33 31.14
N ARG A 22 -16.06 -15.84 31.23
CA ARG A 22 -15.79 -14.40 31.26
C ARG A 22 -15.97 -13.78 29.88
N VAL A 23 -16.47 -12.56 29.86
CA VAL A 23 -16.85 -11.87 28.63
C VAL A 23 -15.80 -10.83 28.28
N LEU A 24 -15.23 -10.97 27.09
CA LEU A 24 -14.38 -9.98 26.45
C LEU A 24 -15.23 -9.14 25.50
N THR A 25 -15.05 -7.82 25.52
CA THR A 25 -15.67 -6.93 24.53
C THR A 25 -14.59 -6.42 23.58
N LEU A 26 -14.82 -6.59 22.28
CA LEU A 26 -13.98 -6.06 21.22
C LEU A 26 -14.64 -4.83 20.59
N GLN A 27 -13.88 -3.75 20.49
CA GLN A 27 -14.24 -2.59 19.69
C GLN A 27 -13.19 -2.46 18.59
N LEU A 28 -13.55 -2.77 17.35
CA LEU A 28 -12.66 -2.58 16.21
C LEU A 28 -12.96 -1.24 15.53
N PRO A 29 -11.94 -0.51 15.04
CA PRO A 29 -12.14 0.66 14.19
C PRO A 29 -12.93 0.30 12.93
N SER A 30 -13.85 1.18 12.51
CA SER A 30 -14.71 0.97 11.34
C SER A 30 -13.96 0.76 10.02
N LEU A 31 -12.73 1.27 9.93
CA LEU A 31 -11.90 1.12 8.74
C LEU A 31 -11.52 -0.34 8.49
N GLU A 32 -11.39 -1.18 9.51
CA GLU A 32 -10.94 -2.58 9.40
C GLU A 32 -12.04 -3.56 8.93
N THR A 33 -13.29 -3.09 8.73
CA THR A 33 -14.43 -3.97 8.49
C THR A 33 -15.25 -3.51 7.30
N SER A 34 -15.82 -4.46 6.55
CA SER A 34 -16.65 -4.15 5.37
C SER A 34 -17.78 -5.16 5.22
N SER A 35 -19.03 -4.69 5.30
CA SER A 35 -20.21 -5.52 4.99
C SER A 35 -20.30 -5.86 3.50
N ASP A 36 -19.67 -5.07 2.64
CA ASP A 36 -19.60 -5.34 1.20
C ASP A 36 -18.75 -6.58 0.88
N SER A 37 -18.00 -7.08 1.87
CA SER A 37 -17.26 -8.34 1.80
C SER A 37 -18.13 -9.59 1.96
N PHE A 38 -19.43 -9.44 2.27
CA PHE A 38 -20.33 -10.56 2.48
C PHE A 38 -20.57 -11.36 1.19
N PRO A 39 -20.84 -12.67 1.29
CA PRO A 39 -21.11 -13.48 0.11
C PRO A 39 -22.36 -12.98 -0.62
N THR A 40 -22.31 -12.95 -1.96
CA THR A 40 -23.41 -12.46 -2.81
C THR A 40 -24.50 -13.50 -3.07
N ASN A 41 -24.15 -14.80 -3.09
CA ASN A 41 -25.10 -15.90 -3.26
C ASN A 41 -25.79 -16.29 -1.94
N ILE A 42 -26.48 -15.35 -1.31
CA ILE A 42 -27.29 -15.61 -0.11
C ILE A 42 -28.54 -16.38 -0.54
N LYS A 43 -28.97 -17.36 0.27
CA LYS A 43 -30.18 -18.14 -0.02
C LYS A 43 -31.37 -17.21 -0.23
N ASP A 44 -31.98 -17.29 -1.40
CA ASP A 44 -33.24 -16.61 -1.71
C ASP A 44 -34.42 -17.54 -1.37
N PRO A 45 -35.25 -17.21 -0.37
CA PRO A 45 -36.41 -18.02 0.01
C PRO A 45 -37.51 -18.04 -1.07
N GLN A 46 -37.49 -17.16 -2.07
CA GLN A 46 -38.51 -17.10 -3.13
C GLN A 46 -38.14 -17.95 -4.37
N LYS A 47 -36.89 -18.42 -4.48
CA LYS A 47 -36.43 -19.18 -5.64
C LYS A 47 -36.87 -20.65 -5.56
N SER A 48 -37.75 -21.08 -6.48
CA SER A 48 -38.12 -22.49 -6.63
C SER A 48 -36.96 -23.31 -7.18
N LEU A 49 -36.62 -24.42 -6.52
CA LEU A 49 -35.54 -25.33 -6.92
C LEU A 49 -36.04 -26.47 -7.80
N LYS A 50 -35.27 -26.84 -8.84
CA LYS A 50 -35.61 -27.96 -9.74
C LYS A 50 -34.90 -29.26 -9.33
N PRO A 51 -35.49 -30.44 -9.55
CA PRO A 51 -34.80 -31.72 -9.38
C PRO A 51 -33.47 -31.75 -10.14
N GLY A 52 -32.40 -32.23 -9.50
CA GLY A 52 -31.04 -32.25 -10.04
C GLY A 52 -30.29 -30.91 -9.99
N GLU A 53 -30.92 -29.81 -9.53
CA GLU A 53 -30.23 -28.53 -9.37
C GLU A 53 -29.15 -28.63 -8.27
N LYS A 54 -27.92 -28.25 -8.62
CA LYS A 54 -26.83 -28.09 -7.65
C LYS A 54 -27.00 -26.76 -6.95
N ILE A 55 -27.04 -26.80 -5.63
CA ILE A 55 -27.09 -25.60 -4.81
C ILE A 55 -25.72 -25.29 -4.21
N ASP A 56 -25.37 -24.01 -4.22
CA ASP A 56 -24.23 -23.45 -3.50
C ASP A 56 -24.61 -22.04 -3.05
N TRP A 57 -25.16 -21.95 -1.85
CA TRP A 57 -25.64 -20.71 -1.27
C TRP A 57 -25.11 -20.52 0.15
N PHE A 58 -25.23 -19.31 0.65
CA PHE A 58 -24.83 -18.93 2.00
C PHE A 58 -26.05 -18.59 2.84
N LEU A 59 -26.03 -19.09 4.07
CA LEU A 59 -26.95 -18.68 5.12
C LEU A 59 -26.18 -17.83 6.12
N ARG A 60 -26.68 -16.63 6.41
CA ARG A 60 -26.17 -15.89 7.57
C ARG A 60 -26.53 -16.70 8.81
N ASP A 61 -25.52 -16.98 9.62
CA ASP A 61 -25.66 -17.78 10.82
C ASP A 61 -25.79 -16.83 12.01
N ASP A 62 -26.95 -16.83 12.65
CA ASP A 62 -27.19 -16.10 13.90
C ASP A 62 -27.39 -17.09 15.08
N SER A 63 -26.95 -18.34 14.91
CA SER A 63 -27.30 -19.48 15.78
C SER A 63 -26.15 -19.92 16.70
N THR A 64 -26.28 -21.13 17.26
CA THR A 64 -25.28 -21.81 18.11
C THR A 64 -23.85 -21.76 17.56
N ALA A 65 -23.66 -21.83 16.24
CA ALA A 65 -22.33 -21.79 15.62
C ALA A 65 -21.57 -20.48 15.91
N VAL A 66 -22.29 -19.36 15.98
CA VAL A 66 -21.72 -18.05 16.35
C VAL A 66 -21.22 -18.04 17.77
N ASN A 67 -22.00 -18.60 18.70
CA ASN A 67 -21.63 -18.64 20.11
C ASN A 67 -20.42 -19.54 20.34
N ILE A 68 -20.35 -20.69 19.65
CA ILE A 68 -19.16 -21.57 19.67
C ILE A 68 -17.94 -20.84 19.10
N TYR A 69 -18.09 -20.08 18.03
CA TYR A 69 -17.00 -19.31 17.43
C TYR A 69 -16.49 -18.23 18.41
N ARG A 70 -17.41 -17.47 19.02
CA ARG A 70 -17.11 -16.43 20.01
C ARG A 70 -16.42 -16.97 21.26
N ALA A 71 -16.85 -18.13 21.74
CA ALA A 71 -16.22 -18.85 22.84
C ALA A 71 -14.77 -19.23 22.50
N LYS A 72 -14.57 -19.94 21.38
CA LYS A 72 -13.24 -20.35 20.92
C LYS A 72 -12.31 -19.17 20.66
N LEU A 73 -12.81 -18.08 20.09
CA LEU A 73 -12.01 -16.89 19.83
C LEU A 73 -11.66 -16.15 21.12
N GLY A 74 -12.59 -16.06 22.07
CA GLY A 74 -12.33 -15.47 23.39
C GLY A 74 -11.22 -16.21 24.14
N ASP A 75 -11.28 -17.54 24.16
CA ASP A 75 -10.24 -18.39 24.76
C ASP A 75 -8.87 -18.14 24.11
N LEU A 76 -8.81 -18.07 22.78
CA LEU A 76 -7.57 -17.81 22.03
C LEU A 76 -7.00 -16.40 22.28
N ILE A 77 -7.86 -15.39 22.41
CA ILE A 77 -7.42 -14.01 22.71
C ILE A 77 -6.85 -13.96 24.13
N ALA A 78 -7.54 -14.54 25.11
CA ALA A 78 -7.06 -14.61 26.48
C ALA A 78 -5.68 -15.28 26.54
N GLU A 79 -5.50 -16.41 25.84
CA GLU A 79 -4.22 -17.11 25.75
C GLU A 79 -3.11 -16.26 25.12
N GLU A 80 -3.38 -15.58 23.99
CA GLU A 80 -2.42 -14.70 23.29
C GLU A 80 -1.92 -13.54 24.17
N PHE A 81 -2.73 -13.07 25.12
CA PHE A 81 -2.39 -12.00 26.05
C PHE A 81 -2.00 -12.49 27.45
N GLY A 82 -1.66 -13.78 27.60
CA GLY A 82 -1.03 -14.35 28.80
C GLY A 82 -1.99 -14.88 29.87
N PHE A 83 -3.27 -15.02 29.55
CA PHE A 83 -4.28 -15.60 30.44
C PHE A 83 -4.47 -17.08 30.13
N HIS A 84 -3.61 -17.92 30.70
CA HIS A 84 -3.65 -19.37 30.52
C HIS A 84 -4.57 -20.05 31.55
N GLY A 85 -5.58 -20.79 31.06
CA GLY A 85 -6.08 -22.02 31.67
C GLY A 85 -6.79 -21.97 33.02
N THR A 86 -7.12 -20.78 33.57
CA THR A 86 -7.87 -20.69 34.84
C THR A 86 -9.36 -20.43 34.64
N GLU A 87 -9.76 -19.85 33.51
CA GLU A 87 -11.13 -19.42 33.23
C GLU A 87 -11.46 -19.68 31.75
N ASP A 88 -12.72 -20.02 31.47
CA ASP A 88 -13.24 -20.05 30.09
C ASP A 88 -13.63 -18.62 29.69
N TRP A 89 -13.24 -18.20 28.49
CA TRP A 89 -13.51 -16.86 27.95
C TRP A 89 -14.46 -16.92 26.75
N MET A 90 -15.17 -15.83 26.48
CA MET A 90 -15.91 -15.66 25.24
C MET A 90 -16.02 -14.19 24.85
N LEU A 91 -16.14 -13.92 23.56
CA LEU A 91 -16.49 -12.58 23.09
C LEU A 91 -17.96 -12.26 23.36
N ARG A 92 -18.24 -11.01 23.77
CA ARG A 92 -19.58 -10.44 23.92
C ARG A 92 -20.36 -10.40 22.61
N ASP A 93 -19.66 -10.03 21.54
CA ASP A 93 -20.21 -9.95 20.18
C ASP A 93 -19.08 -10.31 19.21
N LEU A 94 -19.44 -10.71 17.99
CA LEU A 94 -18.46 -10.68 16.91
C LEU A 94 -18.10 -9.21 16.64
N PRO A 95 -16.87 -8.93 16.19
CA PRO A 95 -16.50 -7.56 15.88
C PRO A 95 -17.43 -6.90 14.86
N THR A 96 -17.73 -5.61 15.03
CA THR A 96 -18.62 -4.86 14.13
C THR A 96 -18.22 -5.03 12.67
N GLY A 97 -19.15 -5.42 11.80
CA GLY A 97 -18.87 -5.65 10.37
C GLY A 97 -18.39 -7.07 10.04
N TYR A 98 -18.15 -7.92 11.05
CA TYR A 98 -17.95 -9.36 10.84
C TYR A 98 -19.23 -10.15 11.10
N ALA A 99 -19.46 -11.18 10.28
CA ALA A 99 -20.58 -12.10 10.44
C ALA A 99 -20.19 -13.51 9.99
N ILE A 100 -20.81 -14.52 10.59
CA ILE A 100 -20.62 -15.90 10.16
C ILE A 100 -21.66 -16.25 9.11
N PHE A 101 -21.17 -16.87 8.03
CA PHE A 101 -22.00 -17.44 6.99
C PHE A 101 -21.72 -18.92 6.86
N THR A 102 -22.79 -19.68 6.82
CA THR A 102 -22.77 -21.12 6.61
C THR A 102 -23.02 -21.40 5.13
N SER A 103 -21.99 -21.88 4.44
CA SER A 103 -22.06 -22.36 3.06
C SER A 103 -22.72 -23.73 3.04
N GLN A 104 -23.80 -23.87 2.29
CA GLN A 104 -24.45 -25.14 2.05
C GLN A 104 -24.28 -25.53 0.60
N LYS A 105 -23.69 -26.70 0.38
CA LYS A 105 -23.58 -27.33 -0.93
C LYS A 105 -24.37 -28.63 -0.94
N GLY A 106 -25.09 -28.85 -2.02
CA GLY A 106 -25.95 -30.01 -2.12
C GLY A 106 -26.68 -30.09 -3.46
N THR A 107 -27.60 -31.02 -3.51
CA THR A 107 -28.40 -31.33 -4.69
C THR A 107 -29.87 -31.47 -4.32
N VAL A 108 -30.74 -31.19 -5.27
CA VAL A 108 -32.17 -31.44 -5.13
C VAL A 108 -32.43 -32.84 -5.65
N ASP A 109 -33.02 -33.70 -4.82
CA ASP A 109 -33.36 -35.06 -5.23
C ASP A 109 -34.52 -35.08 -6.24
N ASP A 110 -34.78 -36.26 -6.81
CA ASP A 110 -35.85 -36.48 -7.80
C ASP A 110 -37.26 -36.18 -7.26
N LYS A 111 -37.40 -36.06 -5.93
CA LYS A 111 -38.64 -35.71 -5.24
C LYS A 111 -38.74 -34.21 -4.93
N GLY A 112 -37.80 -33.40 -5.42
CA GLY A 112 -37.76 -31.97 -5.18
C GLY A 112 -37.27 -31.59 -3.78
N LYS A 113 -36.75 -32.55 -2.99
CA LYS A 113 -36.26 -32.31 -1.64
C LYS A 113 -34.78 -31.96 -1.67
N LEU A 114 -34.42 -30.95 -0.89
CA LEU A 114 -33.03 -30.54 -0.74
C LEU A 114 -32.23 -31.55 0.09
N VAL A 115 -31.16 -32.07 -0.50
CA VAL A 115 -30.15 -32.90 0.16
C VAL A 115 -28.87 -32.09 0.31
N ILE A 116 -28.57 -31.67 1.54
CA ILE A 116 -27.34 -30.94 1.85
C ILE A 116 -26.22 -31.97 2.01
N GLU A 117 -25.24 -31.93 1.10
CA GLU A 117 -24.08 -32.83 1.09
C GLU A 117 -22.97 -32.31 2.01
N ARG A 118 -22.82 -30.98 2.09
CA ARG A 118 -21.76 -30.35 2.86
C ARG A 118 -22.21 -29.01 3.44
N GLN A 119 -21.83 -28.79 4.69
CA GLN A 119 -22.05 -27.54 5.41
C GLN A 119 -20.75 -27.08 6.07
N ASP A 120 -20.26 -25.90 5.69
CA ASP A 120 -19.09 -25.26 6.31
C ASP A 120 -19.44 -23.85 6.77
N SER A 121 -19.03 -23.46 7.98
CA SER A 121 -19.19 -22.10 8.48
C SER A 121 -17.91 -21.28 8.31
N TYR A 122 -18.05 -20.04 7.86
CA TYR A 122 -16.95 -19.12 7.62
C TYR A 122 -17.25 -17.76 8.23
N LEU A 123 -16.23 -17.11 8.78
CA LEU A 123 -16.32 -15.72 9.21
C LEU A 123 -15.95 -14.80 8.03
N TYR A 124 -16.86 -13.89 7.68
CA TYR A 124 -16.68 -12.81 6.70
C TYR A 124 -16.65 -11.45 7.41
N GLY A 125 -16.15 -10.42 6.73
CA GLY A 125 -16.02 -9.06 7.28
C GLY A 125 -14.66 -8.42 7.05
N HIS A 126 -13.63 -9.20 6.69
CA HIS A 126 -12.30 -8.69 6.38
C HIS A 126 -12.34 -7.79 5.14
N GLN A 127 -11.66 -6.64 5.18
CA GLN A 127 -11.64 -5.68 4.08
C GLN A 127 -11.31 -6.28 2.70
N SER A 128 -10.53 -7.36 2.65
CA SER A 128 -10.14 -8.00 1.39
C SER A 128 -11.22 -8.89 0.74
N GLY A 129 -12.40 -9.04 1.32
CA GLY A 129 -13.38 -10.03 0.86
C GLY A 129 -13.07 -11.47 1.28
N ALA A 130 -11.93 -11.68 1.95
CA ALA A 130 -11.49 -13.01 2.36
C ALA A 130 -12.27 -13.51 3.57
N ARG A 131 -12.35 -14.85 3.67
CA ARG A 131 -13.09 -15.54 4.72
C ARG A 131 -12.16 -16.37 5.60
N TYR A 132 -12.35 -16.29 6.90
CA TYR A 132 -11.66 -17.14 7.87
C TYR A 132 -12.45 -18.42 8.10
N ARG A 133 -11.78 -19.57 8.04
CA ARG A 133 -12.41 -20.89 8.23
C ARG A 133 -12.52 -21.29 9.68
N SER A 134 -11.80 -20.61 10.57
CA SER A 134 -11.78 -20.93 12.00
C SER A 134 -11.35 -19.71 12.83
N PRO A 135 -11.65 -19.70 14.15
CA PRO A 135 -11.13 -18.71 15.08
C PRO A 135 -9.59 -18.60 15.06
N LYS A 136 -8.88 -19.73 14.88
CA LYS A 136 -7.41 -19.75 14.81
C LYS A 136 -6.85 -19.02 13.59
N GLU A 137 -7.56 -19.04 12.47
CA GLU A 137 -7.15 -18.28 11.28
C GLU A 137 -7.39 -16.77 11.47
N PHE A 138 -8.38 -16.39 12.28
CA PHE A 138 -8.75 -15.01 12.54
C PHE A 138 -7.95 -14.35 13.68
N LEU A 139 -7.53 -15.13 14.68
CA LEU A 139 -6.78 -14.66 15.85
C LEU A 139 -5.63 -13.70 15.50
N PRO A 140 -4.73 -13.98 14.52
CA PRO A 140 -3.60 -13.10 14.25
C PRO A 140 -4.03 -11.70 13.75
N HIS A 141 -5.21 -11.59 13.14
CA HIS A 141 -5.77 -10.32 12.70
C HIS A 141 -6.32 -9.54 13.90
N VAL A 142 -7.19 -10.15 14.71
CA VAL A 142 -7.75 -9.51 15.90
C VAL A 142 -6.65 -9.10 16.89
N ALA A 143 -5.66 -9.98 17.13
CA ALA A 143 -4.54 -9.68 18.01
C ALA A 143 -3.73 -8.47 17.52
N SER A 144 -3.53 -8.31 16.21
CA SER A 144 -2.86 -7.12 15.68
C SER A 144 -3.65 -5.83 15.93
N ILE A 145 -4.97 -5.87 15.78
CA ILE A 145 -5.81 -4.68 16.01
C ILE A 145 -5.76 -4.29 17.50
N ILE A 146 -5.84 -5.27 18.40
CA ILE A 146 -5.72 -5.05 19.86
C ILE A 146 -4.36 -4.45 20.21
N ARG A 147 -3.26 -4.93 19.59
CA ARG A 147 -1.92 -4.39 19.84
C ARG A 147 -1.74 -2.97 19.27
N GLN A 148 -2.35 -2.66 18.14
CA GLN A 148 -2.28 -1.32 17.53
C GLN A 148 -3.12 -0.28 18.29
N ASN A 149 -4.29 -0.69 18.78
CA ASN A 149 -5.32 0.21 19.29
C ASN A 149 -5.60 -0.04 20.77
N GLU A 150 -5.23 0.92 21.61
CA GLU A 150 -5.55 0.93 23.03
C GLU A 150 -7.07 1.03 23.23
N GLY A 151 -7.59 0.40 24.28
CA GLY A 151 -9.04 0.33 24.54
C GLY A 151 -9.85 -0.59 23.63
N SER A 152 -9.25 -1.19 22.58
CA SER A 152 -9.96 -2.08 21.64
C SER A 152 -10.38 -3.42 22.26
N LEU A 153 -9.81 -3.79 23.40
CA LEU A 153 -10.18 -4.97 24.17
C LEU A 153 -10.49 -4.56 25.61
N SER A 154 -11.68 -4.93 26.09
CA SER A 154 -12.07 -4.80 27.49
C SER A 154 -12.64 -6.10 28.04
N GLY A 155 -12.77 -6.18 29.37
CA GLY A 155 -13.21 -7.39 30.09
C GLY A 155 -12.08 -8.26 30.66
N LEU A 156 -10.82 -7.92 30.39
CA LEU A 156 -9.66 -8.55 31.03
C LEU A 156 -9.56 -8.17 32.53
N PRO A 157 -8.86 -8.97 33.36
CA PRO A 157 -8.69 -8.69 34.78
C PRO A 157 -8.05 -7.32 35.03
N ARG A 158 -8.44 -6.65 36.12
CA ARG A 158 -7.84 -5.38 36.54
C ARG A 158 -6.33 -5.58 36.75
N ASN A 159 -5.51 -4.62 36.30
CA ASN A 159 -4.03 -4.65 36.25
C ASN A 159 -3.40 -5.41 35.07
N THR A 160 -4.19 -5.79 34.07
CA THR A 160 -3.63 -6.29 32.81
C THR A 160 -3.07 -5.13 31.99
N THR A 161 -1.77 -5.15 31.73
CA THR A 161 -1.14 -4.21 30.79
C THR A 161 -0.91 -4.92 29.47
N ILE A 162 -1.66 -4.57 28.44
CA ILE A 162 -1.37 -5.01 27.08
C ILE A 162 -0.29 -4.07 26.51
N THR A 163 0.82 -4.62 26.04
CA THR A 163 1.81 -3.82 25.32
C THR A 163 1.20 -3.37 23.99
N HIS A 164 0.91 -2.08 23.89
CA HIS A 164 0.45 -1.46 22.66
C HIS A 164 1.63 -1.02 21.80
N ASP A 165 1.57 -1.38 20.51
CA ASP A 165 2.51 -0.96 19.48
C ASP A 165 1.69 -0.51 18.26
N PRO A 166 1.51 0.81 18.06
CA PRO A 166 0.75 1.37 16.93
C PRO A 166 1.25 0.87 15.56
N LEU A 167 2.51 0.42 15.48
CA LEU A 167 3.13 -0.06 14.26
C LEU A 167 3.17 -1.60 14.19
N TYR A 168 2.43 -2.30 15.05
CA TYR A 168 2.40 -3.76 15.06
C TYR A 168 1.82 -4.32 13.76
N ALA A 169 2.63 -4.96 12.93
CA ALA A 169 2.16 -5.52 11.66
C ALA A 169 1.26 -6.75 11.84
N CYS A 170 0.12 -6.77 11.14
CA CYS A 170 -0.78 -7.93 11.10
C CYS A 170 -0.12 -9.14 10.43
N SER A 171 -0.27 -10.33 11.03
CA SER A 171 0.33 -11.57 10.55
C SER A 171 -0.69 -12.58 9.99
N CYS A 172 -1.95 -12.18 9.81
CA CYS A 172 -2.96 -13.10 9.31
C CYS A 172 -2.72 -13.46 7.83
N GLN A 173 -3.26 -14.61 7.43
CA GLN A 173 -3.13 -15.15 6.07
C GLN A 173 -3.74 -14.26 4.96
N HIS A 174 -4.52 -13.24 5.33
CA HIS A 174 -5.17 -12.33 4.38
C HIS A 174 -4.46 -10.98 4.30
N CYS A 175 -3.71 -10.58 5.33
CA CYS A 175 -2.88 -9.36 5.34
C CYS A 175 -1.44 -9.62 4.84
N THR A 176 -0.97 -10.87 4.85
CA THR A 176 0.38 -11.24 4.40
C THR A 176 0.35 -12.06 3.10
N LYS A 177 1.15 -11.69 2.08
CA LYS A 177 1.21 -12.40 0.79
C LYS A 177 1.70 -13.86 0.97
N LYS A 178 1.10 -14.79 0.20
CA LYS A 178 1.21 -16.27 0.24
C LYS A 178 2.63 -16.82 0.49
N THR A 179 2.80 -17.63 1.55
CA THR A 179 3.63 -18.85 1.43
C THR A 179 2.73 -20.09 1.50
N ARG A 180 2.97 -21.05 0.59
CA ARG A 180 2.17 -22.26 0.41
C ARG A 180 1.88 -23.01 1.73
N ARG A 181 0.67 -23.56 1.82
CA ARG A 181 0.18 -24.47 2.87
C ARG A 181 1.18 -25.59 3.18
N PRO A 182 1.41 -25.92 4.46
CA PRO A 182 1.69 -27.28 4.88
C PRO A 182 0.44 -27.91 5.50
N SER A 183 0.28 -29.20 5.23
CA SER A 183 -0.74 -30.10 5.77
C SER A 183 -0.74 -30.13 7.31
N GLN A 184 -1.90 -30.48 7.87
CA GLN A 184 -2.14 -30.67 9.29
C GLN A 184 -1.27 -31.80 9.86
N THR A 185 -0.37 -31.47 10.80
CA THR A 185 -0.01 -32.34 11.94
C THR A 185 0.82 -31.58 12.99
N THR A 186 0.41 -31.77 14.25
CA THR A 186 1.12 -31.55 15.54
C THR A 186 1.88 -30.23 15.80
N MET A 187 1.35 -29.48 16.77
CA MET A 187 1.83 -28.18 17.22
C MET A 187 3.04 -28.29 18.16
N SER A 188 4.22 -27.91 17.66
CA SER A 188 5.18 -27.03 18.37
C SER A 188 6.24 -26.51 17.39
N ARG A 189 6.74 -27.38 16.50
CA ARG A 189 7.67 -27.03 15.39
C ARG A 189 7.06 -26.09 14.35
N GLN A 190 5.73 -26.10 14.19
CA GLN A 190 5.05 -25.33 13.15
C GLN A 190 4.93 -23.83 13.49
N ALA A 191 4.76 -23.47 14.77
CA ALA A 191 4.78 -22.08 15.22
C ALA A 191 6.19 -21.46 15.04
N GLU A 192 7.23 -22.25 15.33
CA GLU A 192 8.62 -21.88 15.09
C GLU A 192 8.93 -21.72 13.59
N LEU A 193 8.36 -22.58 12.73
CA LEU A 193 8.50 -22.48 11.27
C LEU A 193 7.76 -21.27 10.68
N ILE A 194 6.59 -20.91 11.23
CA ILE A 194 5.84 -19.71 10.85
C ILE A 194 6.58 -18.46 11.30
N SER A 195 7.10 -18.44 12.53
CA SER A 195 7.98 -17.38 13.04
C SER A 195 9.24 -17.23 12.19
N LYS A 196 9.89 -18.33 11.81
CA LYS A 196 11.07 -18.33 10.94
C LYS A 196 10.78 -17.81 9.54
N ARG A 197 9.66 -18.21 8.92
CA ARG A 197 9.22 -17.67 7.62
C ARG A 197 8.87 -16.18 7.69
N ARG A 198 8.24 -15.73 8.79
CA ARG A 198 7.97 -14.32 9.08
C ARG A 198 9.27 -13.52 9.16
N SER A 199 10.24 -14.00 9.94
CA SER A 199 11.55 -13.36 10.05
C SER A 199 12.26 -13.30 8.69
N ILE A 200 12.18 -14.36 7.88
CA ILE A 200 12.75 -14.36 6.52
C ILE A 200 12.08 -13.32 5.62
N ALA A 201 10.74 -13.21 5.63
CA ALA A 201 10.03 -12.24 4.80
C ALA A 201 10.28 -10.79 5.25
N ILE A 202 10.30 -10.53 6.55
CA ILE A 202 10.65 -9.21 7.11
C ILE A 202 12.08 -8.84 6.71
N MET A 203 13.02 -9.78 6.86
CA MET A 203 14.41 -9.56 6.44
C MET A 203 14.53 -9.36 4.93
N ALA A 204 13.80 -10.11 4.11
CA ALA A 204 13.80 -9.95 2.65
C ALA A 204 13.26 -8.58 2.23
N ASN A 205 12.14 -8.13 2.79
CA ASN A 205 11.58 -6.80 2.53
C ASN A 205 12.52 -5.69 3.00
N TYR A 206 13.15 -5.87 4.17
CA TYR A 206 14.15 -4.94 4.69
C TYR A 206 15.37 -4.86 3.77
N GLN A 207 15.91 -6.01 3.32
CA GLN A 207 17.03 -6.05 2.37
C GLN A 207 16.66 -5.44 1.02
N HIS A 208 15.44 -5.67 0.54
CA HIS A 208 14.92 -5.02 -0.66
C HIS A 208 14.87 -3.50 -0.50
N ALA A 209 14.32 -3.00 0.62
CA ALA A 209 14.27 -1.58 0.92
C ALA A 209 15.68 -0.97 1.02
N LEU A 210 16.66 -1.68 1.58
CA LEU A 210 18.05 -1.22 1.61
C LEU A 210 18.73 -1.23 0.23
N SER A 211 18.31 -2.14 -0.66
CA SER A 211 18.76 -2.14 -2.06
C SER A 211 18.16 -0.96 -2.82
N GLU A 212 16.87 -0.71 -2.64
CA GLU A 212 16.16 0.43 -3.22
C GLU A 212 16.75 1.76 -2.72
N ARG A 213 17.02 1.88 -1.41
CA ARG A 213 17.74 3.03 -0.83
C ARG A 213 19.05 3.30 -1.55
N ARG A 214 19.87 2.27 -1.77
CA ARG A 214 21.16 2.43 -2.47
C ARG A 214 20.97 2.94 -3.89
N GLN A 215 19.97 2.41 -4.61
CA GLN A 215 19.65 2.87 -5.96
C GLN A 215 19.15 4.32 -5.94
N ASP A 216 18.17 4.64 -5.10
CA ASP A 216 17.56 5.97 -4.96
C ASP A 216 18.54 7.08 -4.54
N LEU A 217 19.59 6.71 -3.80
CA LEU A 217 20.69 7.62 -3.41
C LEU A 217 21.79 7.71 -4.49
N THR A 218 21.91 6.72 -5.37
CA THR A 218 22.86 6.73 -6.49
C THR A 218 22.29 7.51 -7.68
N ASP A 219 21.02 7.30 -7.97
CA ASP A 219 20.27 7.88 -9.09
C ASP A 219 19.72 9.31 -8.79
N GLY A 220 19.94 9.81 -7.56
CA GLY A 220 19.09 10.80 -6.89
C GLY A 220 19.04 12.26 -7.40
N ALA A 221 18.35 13.12 -6.64
CA ALA A 221 17.91 14.52 -6.92
C ALA A 221 17.02 14.79 -8.14
N TRP A 222 17.08 13.97 -9.19
CA TRP A 222 16.31 14.22 -10.43
C TRP A 222 15.26 13.19 -10.79
N ARG A 223 15.29 12.02 -10.14
CA ARG A 223 14.35 10.93 -10.41
C ARG A 223 13.22 10.84 -9.40
N PHE A 224 12.02 10.53 -9.91
CA PHE A 224 10.90 10.08 -9.09
C PHE A 224 11.10 8.63 -8.67
N ARG A 225 10.82 8.35 -7.40
CA ARG A 225 11.06 7.05 -6.76
C ARG A 225 9.82 6.19 -6.79
N GLN A 226 9.99 4.87 -6.73
CA GLN A 226 8.86 3.96 -6.68
C GLN A 226 7.99 4.24 -5.44
N GLY A 227 6.71 4.46 -5.69
CA GLY A 227 5.67 4.77 -4.71
C GLY A 227 5.46 6.26 -4.41
N GLU A 228 6.19 7.14 -5.10
CA GLU A 228 5.92 8.58 -5.02
C GLU A 228 4.63 8.96 -5.75
N LEU A 229 4.01 10.01 -5.25
CA LEU A 229 2.92 10.69 -5.93
C LEU A 229 3.49 11.78 -6.83
N VAL A 230 3.01 11.84 -8.05
CA VAL A 230 3.46 12.77 -9.10
C VAL A 230 2.27 13.34 -9.85
N TRP A 231 2.47 14.45 -10.52
CA TRP A 231 1.54 14.93 -11.54
C TRP A 231 1.97 14.43 -12.91
N VAL A 232 1.02 14.02 -13.74
CA VAL A 232 1.29 13.54 -15.10
C VAL A 232 0.42 14.27 -16.09
N PHE A 233 1.03 14.80 -17.14
CA PHE A 233 0.33 15.41 -18.24
C PHE A 233 -0.05 14.39 -19.30
N GLU A 234 -1.32 14.39 -19.68
CA GLU A 234 -1.83 13.63 -20.81
C GLU A 234 -2.21 14.57 -21.93
N ALA A 235 -1.46 14.48 -23.02
CA ALA A 235 -1.80 15.18 -24.25
C ALA A 235 -3.18 14.74 -24.77
N PRO A 236 -3.90 15.63 -25.48
CA PRO A 236 -5.16 15.30 -26.12
C PRO A 236 -4.99 14.13 -27.10
N ARG A 237 -5.96 13.20 -27.13
CA ARG A 237 -5.94 12.11 -28.11
C ARG A 237 -6.14 12.71 -29.50
N LYS A 238 -5.17 12.57 -30.41
CA LYS A 238 -5.41 12.84 -31.84
C LYS A 238 -6.55 11.91 -32.29
N PRO A 239 -7.63 12.43 -32.90
CA PRO A 239 -8.67 11.56 -33.42
C PRO A 239 -8.05 10.65 -34.47
N THR A 240 -8.12 9.34 -34.25
CA THR A 240 -7.68 8.33 -35.20
C THR A 240 -8.61 8.38 -36.41
N GLY A 241 -8.15 8.99 -37.50
CA GLY A 241 -8.76 8.88 -38.81
C GLY A 241 -9.82 9.92 -39.16
N SER A 242 -9.42 11.19 -39.32
CA SER A 242 -10.10 12.11 -40.23
C SER A 242 -9.11 13.16 -40.71
N GLY A 243 -8.85 13.19 -42.01
CA GLY A 243 -8.22 14.34 -42.63
C GLY A 243 -9.05 15.60 -42.40
N ASP A 244 -8.35 16.72 -42.26
CA ASP A 244 -8.83 18.09 -42.47
C ASP A 244 -10.30 18.36 -42.14
N LEU A 245 -10.65 18.45 -40.85
CA LEU A 245 -11.79 19.25 -40.42
C LEU A 245 -11.42 19.99 -39.12
N GLU A 246 -11.12 21.28 -39.28
CA GLU A 246 -11.16 22.28 -38.21
C GLU A 246 -12.62 22.47 -37.77
N GLU A 247 -13.08 21.73 -36.76
CA GLU A 247 -14.25 22.14 -35.97
C GLU A 247 -13.88 22.23 -34.48
N PRO A 248 -14.21 23.35 -33.80
CA PRO A 248 -13.91 23.53 -32.39
C PRO A 248 -14.82 22.62 -31.55
N LEU A 249 -14.21 21.63 -30.88
CA LEU A 249 -14.88 20.72 -29.95
C LEU A 249 -15.57 21.51 -28.82
N ARG A 250 -16.90 21.38 -28.73
CA ARG A 250 -17.74 22.03 -27.71
C ARG A 250 -17.43 21.50 -26.31
N LEU A 251 -17.35 22.41 -25.34
CA LEU A 251 -17.26 22.10 -23.92
C LEU A 251 -18.56 21.47 -23.38
N SER A 252 -18.36 20.53 -22.46
CA SER A 252 -19.22 20.08 -21.35
C SER A 252 -20.35 19.07 -21.62
N ASP A 253 -20.07 17.82 -21.22
CA ASP A 253 -21.05 16.91 -20.60
C ASP A 253 -20.43 16.38 -19.28
N PRO A 254 -21.06 16.59 -18.10
CA PRO A 254 -20.58 16.07 -16.81
C PRO A 254 -20.72 14.54 -16.63
N SER A 255 -21.31 13.83 -17.60
CA SER A 255 -21.69 12.42 -17.46
C SER A 255 -20.87 11.42 -18.30
N ASP A 256 -19.80 11.87 -18.97
CA ASP A 256 -18.92 10.99 -19.76
C ASP A 256 -17.63 10.62 -19.01
N PRO A 257 -17.50 9.38 -18.50
CA PRO A 257 -16.32 8.93 -17.76
C PRO A 257 -15.08 8.70 -18.65
N ASP A 258 -15.21 8.68 -20.00
CA ASP A 258 -14.12 8.32 -20.92
C ASP A 258 -13.90 9.28 -22.13
N GLY A 259 -14.69 10.34 -22.31
CA GLY A 259 -14.65 11.22 -23.50
C GLY A 259 -14.41 12.72 -23.26
N THR A 260 -13.37 13.24 -23.93
CA THR A 260 -13.04 14.68 -24.15
C THR A 260 -12.73 15.53 -22.90
N PHE A 261 -11.56 15.30 -22.31
CA PHE A 261 -10.81 16.38 -21.65
C PHE A 261 -10.53 17.47 -22.69
N GLY A 262 -10.49 18.75 -22.29
CA GLY A 262 -10.40 19.88 -23.21
C GLY A 262 -9.31 19.71 -24.26
N ALA A 263 -9.45 20.38 -25.41
CA ALA A 263 -8.57 20.19 -26.57
C ALA A 263 -7.07 20.35 -26.26
N GLY A 264 -6.69 20.92 -25.11
CA GLY A 264 -5.31 21.05 -24.64
C GLY A 264 -4.74 19.90 -23.82
N GLY A 265 -5.53 18.93 -23.35
CA GLY A 265 -5.08 17.81 -22.52
C GLY A 265 -5.46 17.92 -21.03
N ARG A 266 -4.92 17.02 -20.19
CA ARG A 266 -5.23 16.98 -18.75
C ARG A 266 -4.03 16.62 -17.88
N TRP A 267 -4.02 17.14 -16.66
CA TRP A 267 -3.17 16.67 -15.57
C TRP A 267 -3.89 15.62 -14.74
N ILE A 268 -3.21 14.51 -14.42
CA ILE A 268 -3.69 13.48 -13.51
C ILE A 268 -2.72 13.32 -12.33
N ALA A 269 -3.23 12.93 -11.17
CA ALA A 269 -2.39 12.46 -10.07
C ALA A 269 -2.03 10.99 -10.30
N GLY A 270 -0.74 10.69 -10.24
CA GLY A 270 -0.18 9.37 -10.52
C GLY A 270 0.65 8.83 -9.38
N TYR A 271 0.73 7.50 -9.31
CA TYR A 271 1.59 6.73 -8.43
C TYR A 271 2.68 6.05 -9.24
N VAL A 272 3.95 6.31 -8.92
CA VAL A 272 5.08 5.71 -9.63
C VAL A 272 5.18 4.23 -9.26
N VAL A 273 4.89 3.35 -10.22
CA VAL A 273 4.87 1.90 -10.01
C VAL A 273 6.20 1.27 -10.39
N GLY A 274 6.92 1.92 -11.31
CA GLY A 274 8.27 1.59 -11.70
C GLY A 274 8.79 2.62 -12.70
N SER A 275 10.01 2.41 -13.16
CA SER A 275 10.61 3.19 -14.23
C SER A 275 11.33 2.23 -15.15
N SER A 276 11.05 2.29 -16.46
CA SER A 276 11.94 1.68 -17.43
C SER A 276 13.05 2.67 -17.66
N THR A 277 14.12 2.54 -16.88
CA THR A 277 15.42 3.00 -17.34
C THR A 277 15.83 1.95 -18.37
N ALA A 278 15.46 2.12 -19.64
CA ALA A 278 16.25 1.41 -20.63
C ALA A 278 17.63 2.01 -20.44
N VAL A 279 18.52 1.20 -19.88
CA VAL A 279 19.92 1.09 -20.25
C VAL A 279 20.18 2.05 -21.40
N VAL A 280 20.55 3.29 -21.09
CA VAL A 280 20.96 4.25 -22.11
C VAL A 280 22.13 3.55 -22.80
N MET A 281 21.90 3.04 -24.01
CA MET A 281 22.91 2.41 -24.86
C MET A 281 23.72 1.27 -24.23
N GLY A 282 23.11 0.16 -23.80
CA GLY A 282 23.87 -1.02 -23.33
C GLY A 282 24.76 -0.78 -22.08
N SER A 283 24.64 0.37 -21.40
CA SER A 283 25.49 0.79 -20.29
C SER A 283 24.83 0.54 -18.94
N THR A 284 25.58 -0.03 -18.00
CA THR A 284 25.22 -0.20 -16.58
C THR A 284 25.45 1.07 -15.74
N LYS A 285 25.78 2.21 -16.38
CA LYS A 285 26.10 3.45 -15.67
C LYS A 285 24.83 4.19 -15.21
N PRO A 286 24.83 4.78 -13.98
CA PRO A 286 23.76 5.66 -13.53
C PRO A 286 23.58 6.86 -14.46
N MET A 287 22.32 7.26 -14.67
CA MET A 287 21.97 8.45 -15.46
C MET A 287 22.44 9.71 -14.74
N THR A 288 23.26 10.53 -15.40
CA THR A 288 23.68 11.82 -14.88
C THR A 288 22.57 12.86 -15.02
N ILE A 289 22.75 14.01 -14.37
CA ILE A 289 21.84 15.16 -14.54
C ILE A 289 21.81 15.66 -15.98
N ASP A 290 22.96 15.69 -16.67
CA ASP A 290 23.03 16.15 -18.05
C ASP A 290 22.26 15.19 -18.96
N ASP A 291 22.44 13.87 -18.74
CA ASP A 291 21.64 12.85 -19.43
C ASP A 291 20.13 13.07 -19.17
N TYR A 292 19.74 13.42 -17.94
CA TYR A 292 18.33 13.67 -17.57
C TYR A 292 17.78 14.93 -18.24
N ALA A 293 18.56 16.01 -18.24
CA ALA A 293 18.19 17.25 -18.90
C ALA A 293 18.03 17.05 -20.41
N ASP A 294 18.96 16.33 -21.05
CA ASP A 294 18.86 15.97 -22.47
C ASP A 294 17.62 15.13 -22.74
N ALA A 295 17.35 14.12 -21.91
CA ALA A 295 16.15 13.30 -22.04
C ALA A 295 14.83 14.08 -21.82
N TYR A 296 14.88 15.19 -21.06
CA TYR A 296 13.73 16.08 -20.87
C TYR A 296 13.41 16.89 -22.13
N MET A 297 14.43 17.19 -22.96
CA MET A 297 14.32 18.03 -24.14
C MET A 297 14.00 17.27 -25.44
N VAL A 298 14.20 15.95 -25.46
CA VAL A 298 13.97 15.10 -26.65
C VAL A 298 12.55 14.51 -26.63
N ASP A 299 11.86 14.50 -27.77
CA ASP A 299 10.47 14.03 -27.89
C ASP A 299 10.30 12.52 -27.59
N GLU A 300 11.29 11.68 -27.92
CA GLU A 300 11.26 10.22 -27.68
C GLU A 300 12.66 9.60 -27.46
N PRO A 301 13.37 9.93 -26.36
CA PRO A 301 14.56 9.14 -26.01
C PRO A 301 14.14 7.72 -25.67
N GLU A 302 14.73 6.73 -26.36
CA GLU A 302 14.65 5.33 -25.96
C GLU A 302 15.12 5.22 -24.49
N GLY A 303 14.21 4.86 -23.58
CA GLY A 303 14.60 4.43 -22.23
C GLY A 303 14.38 5.37 -21.05
N THR A 304 13.61 6.45 -21.18
CA THR A 304 13.34 7.35 -20.05
C THR A 304 11.86 7.52 -19.75
N HIS A 305 11.24 6.44 -19.26
CA HIS A 305 9.81 6.42 -18.94
C HIS A 305 9.55 6.02 -17.48
N TYR A 306 8.54 6.67 -16.91
CA TYR A 306 7.92 6.26 -15.66
C TYR A 306 6.68 5.42 -15.96
N ARG A 307 6.61 4.24 -15.37
CA ARG A 307 5.37 3.47 -15.32
C ARG A 307 4.53 4.01 -14.18
N ILE A 308 3.40 4.62 -14.54
CA ILE A 308 2.55 5.33 -13.60
C ILE A 308 1.14 4.73 -13.61
N GLN A 309 0.61 4.53 -12.42
CA GLN A 309 -0.78 4.16 -12.21
C GLN A 309 -1.57 5.39 -11.72
N LYS A 310 -2.68 5.72 -12.38
CA LYS A 310 -3.53 6.86 -12.00
C LYS A 310 -4.19 6.59 -10.65
N CYS A 311 -4.04 7.50 -9.69
CA CYS A 311 -4.67 7.39 -8.36
C CYS A 311 -6.20 7.20 -8.47
N GLY A 312 -6.75 6.31 -7.64
CA GLY A 312 -8.16 5.92 -7.69
C GLY A 312 -8.55 5.00 -8.84
N SER A 313 -7.58 4.43 -9.57
CA SER A 313 -7.83 3.50 -10.67
C SER A 313 -6.91 2.28 -10.62
N ASP A 314 -7.51 1.09 -10.71
CA ASP A 314 -6.79 -0.20 -10.72
C ASP A 314 -6.23 -0.58 -12.09
N ASN A 315 -6.89 -0.11 -13.15
CA ASN A 315 -6.64 -0.57 -14.51
C ASN A 315 -5.88 0.46 -15.35
N TYR A 316 -5.70 1.67 -14.83
CA TYR A 316 -5.06 2.75 -15.55
C TYR A 316 -3.57 2.81 -15.23
N VAL A 317 -2.80 1.97 -15.91
CA VAL A 317 -1.33 1.91 -15.82
C VAL A 317 -0.74 2.21 -17.19
N LYS A 318 0.14 3.20 -17.27
CA LYS A 318 0.76 3.64 -18.53
C LYS A 318 2.21 4.06 -18.32
N ASP A 319 2.99 3.95 -19.38
CA ASP A 319 4.35 4.46 -19.43
C ASP A 319 4.30 5.91 -19.95
N TYR A 320 4.91 6.83 -19.21
CA TYR A 320 5.00 8.25 -19.56
C TYR A 320 6.45 8.65 -19.70
N ASN A 321 6.76 9.40 -20.75
CA ASN A 321 8.04 10.08 -20.85
C ASN A 321 8.21 11.03 -19.65
N LEU A 322 9.41 11.07 -19.09
CA LEU A 322 9.73 11.86 -17.89
C LEU A 322 9.34 13.34 -17.99
N ARG A 323 9.33 13.93 -19.20
CA ARG A 323 9.01 15.34 -19.38
C ARG A 323 7.58 15.68 -19.04
N TYR A 324 6.69 14.69 -19.08
CA TYR A 324 5.28 14.85 -18.73
C TYR A 324 5.01 14.60 -17.25
N VAL A 325 6.04 14.32 -16.46
CA VAL A 325 5.91 13.97 -15.06
C VAL A 325 6.52 15.07 -14.21
N LEU A 326 5.74 15.62 -13.27
CA LEU A 326 6.18 16.64 -12.34
C LEU A 326 6.21 16.10 -10.91
N PRO A 327 7.13 16.56 -10.06
CA PRO A 327 7.04 16.29 -8.64
C PRO A 327 5.73 16.87 -8.10
N TRP A 328 5.15 16.22 -7.09
CA TRP A 328 3.90 16.67 -6.46
C TRP A 328 3.95 18.14 -6.01
N VAL A 329 5.13 18.57 -5.54
CA VAL A 329 5.40 19.92 -5.05
C VAL A 329 5.39 21.00 -6.13
N LYS A 330 5.40 20.64 -7.42
CA LYS A 330 5.12 21.50 -8.56
C LYS A 330 3.67 21.29 -9.01
N THR A 331 2.74 21.97 -8.36
CA THR A 331 1.30 21.78 -8.61
C THR A 331 0.92 22.42 -9.94
N PRO A 332 0.38 21.68 -10.92
CA PRO A 332 -0.03 22.26 -12.20
C PRO A 332 -1.21 23.21 -12.04
N VAL A 333 -1.25 24.25 -12.87
CA VAL A 333 -2.36 25.21 -12.92
C VAL A 333 -3.30 24.86 -14.06
N LYS A 334 -4.61 25.02 -13.82
CA LYS A 334 -5.62 24.93 -14.89
C LYS A 334 -5.37 26.05 -15.90
N ASP A 335 -5.37 25.72 -17.18
CA ASP A 335 -5.21 26.71 -18.25
C ASP A 335 -6.43 26.69 -19.16
N ASP A 336 -7.35 27.61 -18.90
CA ASP A 336 -8.60 27.73 -19.65
C ASP A 336 -8.37 28.16 -21.10
N ALA A 337 -7.31 28.93 -21.38
CA ALA A 337 -7.00 29.40 -22.73
C ALA A 337 -6.50 28.27 -23.62
N ARG A 338 -5.66 27.38 -23.07
CA ARG A 338 -5.21 26.17 -23.78
C ARG A 338 -6.19 25.00 -23.66
N GLY A 339 -7.21 25.10 -22.82
CA GLY A 339 -8.15 24.01 -22.56
C GLY A 339 -7.53 22.84 -21.77
N ILE A 340 -6.53 23.14 -20.93
CA ILE A 340 -5.88 22.16 -20.06
C ILE A 340 -6.63 22.08 -18.73
N VAL A 341 -7.02 20.88 -18.34
CA VAL A 341 -7.79 20.61 -17.12
C VAL A 341 -7.01 19.78 -16.10
N ILE A 342 -7.48 19.75 -14.85
CA ILE A 342 -6.95 18.88 -13.79
C ILE A 342 -8.01 17.82 -13.45
N ASP A 343 -7.63 16.55 -13.49
CA ASP A 343 -8.50 15.43 -13.14
C ASP A 343 -8.74 15.39 -11.62
N HIS A 344 -9.90 15.88 -11.21
CA HIS A 344 -10.28 16.03 -9.81
C HIS A 344 -10.46 14.68 -9.09
N VAL A 345 -10.79 13.60 -9.82
CA VAL A 345 -10.95 12.25 -9.25
C VAL A 345 -9.62 11.71 -8.76
N SER A 346 -8.60 11.65 -9.63
CA SER A 346 -7.26 11.18 -9.21
C SER A 346 -6.62 12.11 -8.19
N ARG A 347 -6.79 13.43 -8.36
CA ARG A 347 -6.34 14.41 -7.35
C ARG A 347 -6.97 14.11 -5.99
N GLY A 348 -8.28 13.92 -5.92
CA GLY A 348 -9.01 13.60 -4.70
C GLY A 348 -8.49 12.33 -4.02
N ALA A 349 -8.25 11.27 -4.80
CA ALA A 349 -7.67 10.02 -4.29
C ALA A 349 -6.23 10.19 -3.75
N ALA A 350 -5.45 11.11 -4.33
CA ALA A 350 -4.07 11.38 -3.91
C ALA A 350 -3.95 12.36 -2.73
N MET A 351 -5.00 13.13 -2.40
CA MET A 351 -4.92 14.18 -1.36
C MET A 351 -4.52 13.63 0.01
N ARG A 352 -5.26 12.67 0.57
CA ARG A 352 -4.95 12.10 1.88
C ARG A 352 -3.56 11.45 1.96
N PRO A 353 -3.15 10.56 1.04
CA PRO A 353 -1.81 9.98 1.09
C PRO A 353 -0.71 11.04 0.88
N SER A 354 -0.96 12.12 0.15
CA SER A 354 0.00 13.24 0.03
C SER A 354 0.24 13.99 1.35
N MET A 355 -0.61 13.79 2.34
CA MET A 355 -0.54 14.43 3.65
C MET A 355 -0.27 13.44 4.78
N ALA A 356 0.21 12.23 4.46
CA ALA A 356 0.46 11.20 5.46
C ALA A 356 1.89 10.66 5.40
N ILE A 357 2.35 10.18 6.54
CA ILE A 357 3.61 9.46 6.68
C ILE A 357 3.33 7.98 6.52
N PHE A 358 4.16 7.30 5.71
CA PHE A 358 4.14 5.85 5.57
C PHE A 358 5.53 5.30 5.82
N GLN A 359 5.63 4.24 6.60
CA GLN A 359 6.91 3.57 6.83
C GLN A 359 7.34 2.81 5.57
N VAL A 360 8.57 3.04 5.11
CA VAL A 360 9.18 2.22 4.05
C VAL A 360 9.96 1.08 4.67
N ALA A 361 10.87 1.42 5.59
CA ALA A 361 11.66 0.45 6.33
C ALA A 361 11.97 0.97 7.73
N ARG A 362 11.81 0.10 8.72
CA ARG A 362 12.16 0.35 10.12
C ARG A 362 13.46 -0.36 10.44
N LYS A 363 14.34 0.28 11.20
CA LYS A 363 15.52 -0.40 11.73
C LYS A 363 15.11 -1.51 12.66
N ASN A 364 15.80 -2.64 12.60
CA ASN A 364 15.56 -3.77 13.50
C ASN A 364 16.21 -3.52 14.88
N VAL A 365 15.87 -2.40 15.50
CA VAL A 365 16.27 -2.01 16.85
C VAL A 365 15.01 -1.78 17.68
N ALA A 366 15.12 -2.03 18.99
CA ALA A 366 14.05 -1.71 19.93
C ALA A 366 13.71 -0.22 19.85
N PRO A 367 12.43 0.18 19.97
CA PRO A 367 12.10 1.58 20.07
C PRO A 367 12.75 2.17 21.34
N SER A 368 13.20 3.42 21.25
CA SER A 368 13.69 4.15 22.41
C SER A 368 12.55 4.92 23.07
N PHE A 369 12.73 5.27 24.34
CA PHE A 369 11.74 5.96 25.15
C PHE A 369 12.34 7.29 25.62
N ASP A 370 11.62 8.38 25.39
CA ASP A 370 11.98 9.73 25.82
C ASP A 370 10.77 10.37 26.53
N GLY A 371 10.73 10.22 27.85
CA GLY A 371 9.55 10.57 28.66
C GLY A 371 8.30 9.83 28.17
N ALA A 372 7.27 10.57 27.76
CA ALA A 372 6.02 10.04 27.21
C ALA A 372 6.07 9.70 25.71
N LYS A 373 7.25 9.72 25.08
CA LYS A 373 7.44 9.46 23.65
C LYS A 373 8.05 8.08 23.41
N ILE A 374 7.44 7.30 22.53
CA ILE A 374 8.03 6.09 21.95
C ILE A 374 8.62 6.48 20.60
N ILE A 375 9.92 6.27 20.41
CA ILE A 375 10.64 6.67 19.21
C ILE A 375 11.06 5.44 18.42
N TYR A 376 10.63 5.37 17.17
CA TYR A 376 10.95 4.32 16.22
C TYR A 376 12.00 4.81 15.22
N GLU A 377 13.13 4.13 15.14
CA GLU A 377 14.14 4.44 14.12
C GLU A 377 13.77 3.85 12.77
N LEU A 378 13.76 4.70 11.74
CA LEU A 378 13.46 4.33 10.36
C LEU A 378 14.72 4.36 9.50
N GLU A 379 14.74 3.49 8.49
CA GLU A 379 15.68 3.56 7.36
C GLU A 379 15.13 4.45 6.24
N GLY A 380 13.81 4.50 6.08
CA GLY A 380 13.12 5.35 5.12
C GLY A 380 11.63 5.47 5.39
N ALA A 381 11.04 6.55 4.89
CA ALA A 381 9.63 6.86 5.02
C ALA A 381 9.12 7.57 3.75
N PHE A 382 7.85 7.40 3.42
CA PHE A 382 7.16 8.37 2.59
C PHE A 382 6.76 9.54 3.49
N PHE A 383 7.25 10.73 3.16
CA PHE A 383 6.87 11.99 3.77
C PHE A 383 5.88 12.68 2.82
N GLY A 384 4.59 12.46 3.07
CA GLY A 384 3.55 12.93 2.17
C GLY A 384 3.72 12.30 0.77
N PRO A 385 3.79 13.06 -0.32
CA PRO A 385 3.94 12.52 -1.68
C PRO A 385 5.31 11.88 -1.97
N GLU A 386 6.35 12.24 -1.22
CA GLU A 386 7.74 11.95 -1.55
C GLU A 386 8.31 10.83 -0.69
N LYS A 387 9.24 10.06 -1.26
CA LYS A 387 9.97 9.01 -0.54
C LYS A 387 11.28 9.58 -0.05
N ILE A 388 11.63 9.38 1.21
CA ILE A 388 12.85 9.90 1.84
C ILE A 388 13.60 8.75 2.52
N TRP A 389 14.92 8.76 2.40
CA TRP A 389 15.81 7.77 2.99
C TRP A 389 16.77 8.41 4.01
N VAL A 390 17.31 7.59 4.91
CA VAL A 390 18.57 7.96 5.59
C VAL A 390 19.67 8.12 4.54
N GLY A 391 20.52 9.12 4.68
CA GLY A 391 21.53 9.50 3.71
C GLY A 391 20.99 10.35 2.56
N ASP A 392 19.73 10.78 2.60
CA ASP A 392 19.13 11.67 1.60
C ASP A 392 19.23 13.14 2.04
N ALA A 393 19.17 14.07 1.08
CA ALA A 393 19.11 15.50 1.34
C ALA A 393 17.66 16.00 1.31
N ILE A 394 17.29 16.80 2.31
CA ILE A 394 15.98 17.47 2.39
C ILE A 394 16.14 18.98 2.45
N ARG A 395 15.15 19.69 1.92
CA ARG A 395 15.03 21.14 2.05
C ARG A 395 14.35 21.48 3.35
N ILE A 396 14.94 22.41 4.08
CA ILE A 396 14.43 22.91 5.36
C ILE A 396 14.17 24.41 5.28
N GLN A 397 13.13 24.86 5.96
CA GLN A 397 12.79 26.27 6.02
C GLN A 397 13.89 27.07 6.74
N LYS A 398 14.34 28.18 6.14
CA LYS A 398 15.20 29.15 6.83
C LYS A 398 14.39 29.94 7.86
N LYS A 399 15.04 30.31 8.97
CA LYS A 399 14.42 31.09 10.05
C LYS A 399 13.88 32.45 9.56
N ASN A 400 14.57 33.06 8.60
CA ASN A 400 14.12 34.27 7.91
C ASN A 400 13.64 33.88 6.52
N PRO A 401 12.36 34.08 6.18
CA PRO A 401 11.86 33.76 4.85
C PRO A 401 12.54 34.67 3.81
N PRO A 402 12.86 34.15 2.62
CA PRO A 402 13.39 34.96 1.53
C PRO A 402 12.35 36.00 1.06
N PRO A 403 12.78 37.00 0.28
CA PRO A 403 11.87 37.93 -0.40
C PRO A 403 10.75 37.21 -1.18
N PRO A 404 9.52 37.77 -1.27
CA PRO A 404 8.38 37.10 -1.91
C PRO A 404 8.56 36.77 -3.40
N ASP A 405 9.46 37.49 -4.06
CA ASP A 405 9.82 37.36 -5.48
C ASP A 405 10.88 36.28 -5.74
N MET A 406 11.52 35.75 -4.69
CA MET A 406 12.48 34.66 -4.80
C MET A 406 11.73 33.32 -4.89
N SER A 407 12.09 32.51 -5.89
CA SER A 407 11.55 31.14 -5.97
C SER A 407 11.87 30.37 -4.70
N VAL A 408 10.91 29.60 -4.19
CA VAL A 408 11.16 28.71 -3.04
C VAL A 408 12.13 27.57 -3.39
N TRP A 409 12.48 27.42 -4.67
CA TRP A 409 13.48 26.47 -5.16
C TRP A 409 14.87 27.06 -5.31
N ASP A 410 15.01 28.38 -5.16
CA ASP A 410 16.32 29.04 -5.16
C ASP A 410 17.15 28.52 -3.97
N PRO A 411 18.40 28.08 -4.13
CA PRO A 411 19.25 27.64 -3.01
C PRO A 411 19.46 28.69 -1.90
N ALA A 412 19.27 29.97 -2.17
CA ALA A 412 19.26 31.03 -1.16
C ALA A 412 17.96 31.04 -0.32
N SER A 413 16.86 30.45 -0.81
CA SER A 413 15.55 30.43 -0.13
C SER A 413 15.41 29.39 0.99
N HIS A 414 16.24 28.34 0.99
CA HIS A 414 16.12 27.20 1.90
C HIS A 414 17.48 26.71 2.42
N GLY A 415 17.48 26.04 3.56
CA GLY A 415 18.64 25.27 4.00
C GLY A 415 18.55 23.83 3.49
N LEU A 416 19.66 23.09 3.55
CA LEU A 416 19.64 21.65 3.33
C LEU A 416 20.02 20.91 4.61
N MET A 417 19.46 19.70 4.76
CA MET A 417 19.92 18.73 5.74
C MET A 417 20.19 17.41 5.04
N VAL A 418 21.39 16.84 5.25
CA VAL A 418 21.69 15.44 4.89
C VAL A 418 21.31 14.56 6.07
N ILE A 419 20.33 13.69 5.87
CA ILE A 419 19.72 12.89 6.92
C ILE A 419 20.69 11.80 7.37
N ARG A 420 21.04 11.78 8.66
CA ARG A 420 21.78 10.68 9.30
C ARG A 420 20.86 9.70 10.00
N LYS A 421 19.71 10.16 10.52
CA LYS A 421 18.71 9.32 11.19
C LYS A 421 17.30 9.85 10.95
N LEU A 422 16.34 8.93 10.86
CA LEU A 422 14.91 9.21 10.85
C LEU A 422 14.30 8.62 12.12
N GLY A 423 13.60 9.46 12.89
CA GLY A 423 12.93 9.06 14.12
C GLY A 423 11.43 9.34 14.02
N LEU A 424 10.60 8.32 14.14
CA LEU A 424 9.16 8.49 14.22
C LEU A 424 8.74 8.42 15.69
N ALA A 425 8.36 9.56 16.27
CA ALA A 425 7.93 9.64 17.65
C ALA A 425 6.42 9.55 17.75
N VAL A 426 5.93 8.68 18.62
CA VAL A 426 4.53 8.62 19.06
C VAL A 426 4.49 9.11 20.48
N SER A 427 3.82 10.24 20.73
CA SER A 427 3.72 10.84 22.06
C SER A 427 2.31 10.75 22.62
N HIS A 428 2.22 10.44 23.92
CA HIS A 428 1.03 10.65 24.73
C HIS A 428 1.11 12.04 25.39
N THR A 429 0.01 12.78 25.43
CA THR A 429 -0.09 13.97 26.28
C THR A 429 -0.22 13.54 27.74
N GLU A 430 0.81 13.76 28.56
CA GLU A 430 0.72 13.54 30.00
C GLU A 430 -0.43 14.37 30.60
N GLY A 431 -1.30 13.71 31.38
CA GLY A 431 -2.36 14.38 32.16
C GLY A 431 -3.69 14.64 31.45
N GLN A 432 -3.90 14.14 30.23
CA GLN A 432 -5.20 14.18 29.54
C GLN A 432 -5.87 12.79 29.53
N PRO A 433 -7.22 12.70 29.50
CA PRO A 433 -7.94 11.42 29.51
C PRO A 433 -7.55 10.53 28.31
N ASP A 434 -7.66 9.21 28.49
CA ASP A 434 -7.24 8.13 27.55
C ASP A 434 -7.79 8.26 26.11
N ASP A 435 -8.77 9.13 25.87
CA ASP A 435 -9.33 9.45 24.55
C ASP A 435 -8.59 10.58 23.79
N THR A 436 -7.48 11.13 24.32
CA THR A 436 -6.75 12.19 23.60
C THR A 436 -5.92 11.65 22.42
N PRO A 437 -5.94 12.35 21.26
CA PRO A 437 -5.26 11.88 20.06
C PRO A 437 -3.75 11.79 20.28
N ARG A 438 -3.18 10.62 19.95
CA ARG A 438 -1.73 10.41 19.90
C ARG A 438 -1.13 11.34 18.85
N TYR A 439 -0.17 12.17 19.24
CA TYR A 439 0.58 12.97 18.27
C TYR A 439 1.71 12.13 17.71
N ILE A 440 1.81 12.11 16.39
CA ILE A 440 2.88 11.42 15.69
C ILE A 440 3.72 12.44 14.96
N THR A 441 5.02 12.46 15.25
CA THR A 441 5.96 13.43 14.66
C THR A 441 7.14 12.68 14.08
N LEU A 442 7.42 12.93 12.80
CA LEU A 442 8.65 12.48 12.15
C LEU A 442 9.75 13.53 12.39
N TYR A 443 10.88 13.05 12.90
CA TYR A 443 12.09 13.82 13.15
C TYR A 443 13.18 13.38 12.17
N PHE A 444 13.91 14.37 11.67
CA PHE A 444 15.06 14.22 10.82
C PHE A 444 16.26 14.71 11.62
N VAL A 445 17.27 13.86 11.73
CA VAL A 445 18.54 14.17 12.41
C VAL A 445 19.63 14.07 11.37
N GLY A 446 20.46 15.11 11.24
CA GLY A 446 21.42 15.16 10.14
C GLY A 446 22.32 16.37 10.15
N ASP A 447 23.20 16.44 9.16
CA ASP A 447 24.12 17.56 8.98
C ASP A 447 23.41 18.71 8.26
N LEU A 448 23.61 19.94 8.74
CA LEU A 448 23.06 21.15 8.10
C LEU A 448 24.04 21.71 7.06
N LEU A 449 23.52 21.95 5.85
CA LEU A 449 24.25 22.54 4.74
C LEU A 449 23.63 23.89 4.36
N SER A 450 24.49 24.85 4.00
CA SER A 450 24.11 26.19 3.55
C SER A 450 25.02 26.63 2.40
N THR A 451 24.48 27.42 1.47
CA THR A 451 25.23 28.18 0.47
C THR A 451 25.86 29.45 1.08
N ASP A 452 25.38 29.87 2.25
CA ASP A 452 25.88 31.00 3.04
C ASP A 452 26.03 30.56 4.50
N PRO A 453 27.05 29.74 4.84
CA PRO A 453 27.23 29.24 6.19
C PRO A 453 27.80 30.36 7.11
N PRO A 454 27.35 30.45 8.38
CA PRO A 454 27.94 31.39 9.35
C PRO A 454 29.45 31.19 9.56
N ARG A 455 29.91 29.93 9.38
CA ARG A 455 31.31 29.54 9.39
C ARG A 455 31.50 28.33 8.44
N PRO A 456 32.22 28.48 7.32
CA PRO A 456 32.40 27.38 6.37
C PRO A 456 33.34 26.30 6.93
N LEU A 457 33.01 25.03 6.69
CA LEU A 457 33.90 23.89 6.89
C LEU A 457 34.76 23.69 5.63
N ASP A 458 36.04 24.07 5.66
CA ASP A 458 37.06 23.62 4.69
C ASP A 458 37.50 22.16 5.00
N PRO A 459 37.90 21.37 4.00
CA PRO A 459 37.20 20.14 3.61
C PRO A 459 37.50 18.98 4.56
N ILE A 460 36.51 18.53 5.33
CA ILE A 460 36.54 17.25 6.08
C ILE A 460 35.11 16.65 6.17
N PRO A 461 34.90 15.42 6.66
CA PRO A 461 34.71 14.16 5.96
C PRO A 461 33.25 13.66 6.08
N PHE A 462 32.26 14.50 5.77
CA PHE A 462 30.87 14.02 5.82
C PHE A 462 30.46 13.43 4.47
N GLU A 463 29.82 12.26 4.49
CA GLU A 463 29.33 11.60 3.27
C GLU A 463 28.16 12.41 2.69
N ILE A 464 28.49 13.25 1.70
CA ILE A 464 27.50 13.94 0.88
C ILE A 464 26.86 12.91 -0.05
N PRO A 465 25.53 12.91 -0.25
CA PRO A 465 24.90 12.04 -1.22
C PRO A 465 25.52 12.29 -2.60
N PHE A 466 25.84 11.22 -3.33
CA PHE A 466 26.55 11.31 -4.62
C PHE A 466 25.92 12.28 -5.61
N TYR A 467 24.58 12.36 -5.64
CA TYR A 467 23.86 13.29 -6.52
C TYR A 467 24.05 14.77 -6.11
N LEU A 468 24.30 15.07 -4.83
CA LEU A 468 24.50 16.44 -4.35
C LEU A 468 25.92 16.91 -4.63
N GLU A 469 26.90 16.01 -4.60
CA GLU A 469 28.27 16.28 -5.08
C GLU A 469 28.28 16.65 -6.58
N LYS A 470 27.36 16.08 -7.35
CA LYS A 470 27.17 16.32 -8.79
C LYS A 470 26.18 17.44 -9.13
N ALA A 471 25.47 18.00 -8.15
CA ALA A 471 24.67 19.20 -8.37
C ALA A 471 25.66 20.33 -8.73
N GLY A 472 25.55 20.85 -9.96
CA GLY A 472 26.58 21.71 -10.57
C GLY A 472 26.94 22.94 -9.74
N THR A 473 28.03 23.61 -10.11
CA THR A 473 28.55 24.81 -9.43
C THR A 473 27.69 26.07 -9.59
N ASP A 474 26.67 26.01 -10.45
CA ASP A 474 25.94 27.17 -10.94
C ASP A 474 25.13 27.92 -9.86
N TYR A 475 24.81 27.24 -8.75
CA TYR A 475 24.03 27.80 -7.64
C TYR A 475 24.82 27.91 -6.31
N GLY A 476 26.15 27.87 -6.39
CA GLY A 476 27.03 27.88 -5.23
C GLY A 476 27.27 26.49 -4.65
N LYS A 477 28.45 26.29 -4.05
CA LYS A 477 28.82 25.02 -3.42
C LYS A 477 28.08 24.92 -2.09
N TRP A 478 27.31 23.85 -1.89
CA TRP A 478 26.77 23.54 -0.57
C TRP A 478 27.91 23.25 0.40
N VAL A 479 27.98 24.00 1.50
CA VAL A 479 29.01 23.84 2.53
C VAL A 479 28.36 23.42 3.84
N GLY A 480 28.98 22.48 4.53
CA GLY A 480 28.56 22.06 5.87
C GLY A 480 28.69 23.22 6.87
N SER A 481 27.73 23.31 7.80
CA SER A 481 27.79 24.29 8.88
C SER A 481 28.54 23.73 10.09
N ALA A 482 29.48 24.52 10.63
CA ALA A 482 30.25 24.18 11.82
C ALA A 482 29.83 24.98 13.06
N ASP A 483 30.01 24.38 14.23
CA ASP A 483 29.95 25.08 15.51
C ASP A 483 31.22 25.92 15.75
N SER A 484 31.32 26.54 16.94
CA SER A 484 32.49 27.34 17.34
C SER A 484 33.79 26.54 17.42
N GLU A 485 33.72 25.20 17.53
CA GLU A 485 34.86 24.29 17.60
C GLU A 485 35.20 23.64 16.25
N SER A 486 34.58 24.10 15.16
CA SER A 486 34.74 23.52 13.81
C SER A 486 34.25 22.06 13.69
N LYS A 487 33.29 21.64 14.53
CA LYS A 487 32.60 20.35 14.40
C LYS A 487 31.30 20.52 13.60
N SER A 488 30.92 19.49 12.86
CA SER A 488 29.64 19.48 12.13
C SER A 488 28.48 19.70 13.09
N MET A 489 27.63 20.68 12.81
CA MET A 489 26.40 20.86 13.58
C MET A 489 25.36 19.80 13.16
N GLU A 490 25.13 18.84 14.04
CA GLU A 490 23.99 17.93 13.91
C GLU A 490 22.72 18.72 14.25
N GLY A 491 21.84 18.86 13.25
CA GLY A 491 20.52 19.44 13.42
C GLY A 491 19.48 18.37 13.68
N ILE A 492 18.49 18.69 14.53
CA ILE A 492 17.27 17.90 14.71
C ILE A 492 16.10 18.77 14.28
N VAL A 493 15.36 18.33 13.26
CA VAL A 493 14.19 19.05 12.74
C VAL A 493 12.97 18.14 12.69
N SER A 494 11.79 18.70 12.93
CA SER A 494 10.53 17.97 12.80
C SER A 494 9.89 18.20 11.43
N ALA A 495 9.01 17.30 11.02
CA ALA A 495 8.25 17.35 9.77
C ALA A 495 7.72 18.74 9.36
N PRO A 496 7.14 19.59 10.24
CA PRO A 496 6.60 20.89 9.85
C PRO A 496 7.59 21.89 9.22
N VAL A 497 8.89 21.77 9.51
CA VAL A 497 9.92 22.67 8.95
C VAL A 497 10.60 22.09 7.71
N VAL A 498 10.25 20.86 7.32
CA VAL A 498 10.74 20.21 6.11
C VAL A 498 9.83 20.59 4.94
N LEU A 499 10.44 21.13 3.87
CA LEU A 499 9.72 21.63 2.71
C LEU A 499 9.44 20.51 1.70
N SER A 500 10.47 19.73 1.38
CA SER A 500 10.46 18.56 0.49
C SER A 500 11.83 17.87 0.53
N ARG A 501 12.00 16.76 -0.19
CA ARG A 501 13.32 16.28 -0.60
C ARG A 501 14.01 17.30 -1.50
N TYR A 502 15.34 17.22 -1.58
CA TYR A 502 16.11 18.02 -2.52
C TYR A 502 15.84 17.55 -3.95
N TYR A 503 15.48 18.51 -4.80
CA TYR A 503 15.50 18.36 -6.25
C TYR A 503 16.55 19.31 -6.81
N ASP A 504 17.28 18.88 -7.84
CA ASP A 504 18.27 19.76 -8.46
C ASP A 504 17.55 20.96 -9.11
N PRO A 505 17.97 22.22 -8.80
CA PRO A 505 17.33 23.42 -9.33
C PRO A 505 17.25 23.47 -10.86
N ARG A 506 18.21 22.87 -11.57
CA ARG A 506 18.20 22.83 -13.05
C ARG A 506 16.95 22.14 -13.60
N ILE A 507 16.44 21.13 -12.89
CA ILE A 507 15.23 20.42 -13.32
C ILE A 507 13.97 21.20 -12.99
N MET A 508 13.96 21.88 -11.84
CA MET A 508 12.86 22.78 -11.52
C MET A 508 12.75 23.90 -12.58
N GLN A 509 13.89 24.42 -13.04
CA GLN A 509 13.92 25.41 -14.12
C GLN A 509 13.40 24.86 -15.47
N LEU A 510 13.75 23.61 -15.82
CA LEU A 510 13.20 22.95 -17.01
C LEU A 510 11.68 22.79 -16.92
N ILE A 511 11.16 22.41 -15.74
CA ILE A 511 9.73 22.32 -15.47
C ILE A 511 9.06 23.68 -15.62
N ASP A 512 9.60 24.72 -14.98
CA ASP A 512 9.02 26.07 -14.98
C ASP A 512 9.04 26.72 -16.37
N THR A 513 9.97 26.30 -17.24
CA THR A 513 10.02 26.73 -18.63
C THR A 513 8.93 26.06 -19.47
N ASN A 514 8.60 24.80 -19.18
CA ASN A 514 7.69 24.01 -20.02
C ASN A 514 6.23 24.04 -19.53
N TYR A 515 5.99 24.26 -18.24
CA TYR A 515 4.68 24.13 -17.63
C TYR A 515 4.34 25.28 -16.69
N GLN A 516 3.08 25.70 -16.71
CA GLN A 516 2.56 26.64 -15.73
C GLN A 516 2.25 25.89 -14.43
N THR A 517 3.07 26.12 -13.41
CA THR A 517 2.96 25.46 -12.11
C THR A 517 2.98 26.47 -10.96
N ILE A 518 2.54 26.03 -9.79
CA ILE A 518 2.66 26.76 -8.52
C ILE A 518 3.51 25.91 -7.58
N ASP A 519 4.44 26.58 -6.92
CA ASP A 519 5.26 25.96 -5.89
C ASP A 519 4.44 25.64 -4.65
N SER A 520 4.62 24.43 -4.14
CA SER A 520 3.96 23.95 -2.92
C SER A 520 4.97 23.26 -2.01
N VAL A 521 4.58 23.12 -0.75
CA VAL A 521 5.38 22.52 0.32
C VAL A 521 4.61 21.36 0.92
N ILE A 522 5.32 20.34 1.38
CA ILE A 522 4.69 19.17 1.97
C ILE A 522 4.17 19.52 3.37
N ARG A 523 2.95 19.08 3.65
CA ARG A 523 2.30 19.17 4.96
C ARG A 523 1.77 17.79 5.30
N VAL A 524 2.21 17.26 6.43
CA VAL A 524 1.80 15.94 6.91
C VAL A 524 0.92 16.09 8.14
N ASP A 525 -0.21 15.40 8.13
CA ASP A 525 -1.30 15.50 9.10
C ASP A 525 -1.54 14.17 9.84
N GLY A 526 -0.81 13.09 9.50
CA GLY A 526 -0.95 11.81 10.19
C GLY A 526 -0.10 10.67 9.65
N ILE A 527 -0.38 9.46 10.13
CA ILE A 527 0.19 8.20 9.65
C ILE A 527 -0.90 7.37 8.97
N MET A 528 -0.50 6.64 7.93
CA MET A 528 -1.32 5.61 7.32
C MET A 528 -0.52 4.32 7.10
N ASN A 529 -1.22 3.18 7.13
CA ASN A 529 -0.58 1.86 7.16
C ASN A 529 -0.19 1.33 5.78
N ASP A 530 -0.98 1.65 4.74
CA ASP A 530 -0.78 1.10 3.39
C ASP A 530 -0.84 2.22 2.36
N ARG A 531 0.31 2.49 1.74
CA ARG A 531 0.47 3.56 0.77
C ARG A 531 -0.41 3.38 -0.46
N ALA A 532 -0.45 2.16 -1.01
CA ALA A 532 -1.14 1.88 -2.26
C ALA A 532 -2.66 1.89 -2.06
N LEU A 533 -3.16 1.25 -0.99
CA LEU A 533 -4.58 1.30 -0.64
C LEU A 533 -5.04 2.74 -0.38
N SER A 534 -4.20 3.56 0.27
CA SER A 534 -4.51 4.97 0.55
C SER A 534 -4.64 5.81 -0.71
N CYS A 535 -4.04 5.38 -1.82
CA CYS A 535 -4.18 6.00 -3.14
C CYS A 535 -5.41 5.48 -3.92
N GLY A 536 -6.25 4.63 -3.31
CA GLY A 536 -7.45 4.08 -3.91
C GLY A 536 -7.21 2.86 -4.81
N PHE A 537 -6.12 2.11 -4.59
CA PHE A 537 -5.82 0.90 -5.36
C PHE A 537 -6.32 -0.36 -4.65
N THR A 538 -6.88 -1.30 -5.40
CA THR A 538 -7.04 -2.71 -5.03
C THR A 538 -6.09 -3.61 -5.81
N LEU A 539 -5.69 -3.18 -7.02
CA LEU A 539 -4.64 -3.75 -7.86
C LEU A 539 -3.53 -2.72 -8.04
N LEU A 540 -2.27 -3.14 -7.92
CA LEU A 540 -1.10 -2.33 -8.23
C LEU A 540 -0.34 -3.00 -9.38
N ASN A 541 -0.15 -2.29 -10.49
CA ASN A 541 0.48 -2.83 -11.71
C ASN A 541 -0.22 -4.08 -12.27
N GLY A 542 -1.55 -4.18 -12.15
CA GLY A 542 -2.29 -5.38 -12.49
C GLY A 542 -2.08 -6.55 -11.52
N GLU A 543 -1.20 -6.41 -10.54
CA GLU A 543 -1.08 -7.34 -9.43
C GLU A 543 -2.03 -6.96 -8.31
N ASN A 544 -2.79 -7.95 -7.91
CA ASN A 544 -3.61 -7.92 -6.72
C ASN A 544 -2.77 -7.54 -5.49
N LEU A 545 -2.95 -6.33 -4.95
CA LEU A 545 -2.31 -5.88 -3.69
C LEU A 545 -2.67 -6.84 -2.56
N ARG A 546 -3.90 -7.36 -2.64
CA ARG A 546 -4.47 -8.41 -1.80
C ARG A 546 -4.54 -9.68 -2.65
N PRO A 547 -4.11 -10.86 -2.18
CA PRO A 547 -4.11 -12.08 -3.00
C PRO A 547 -5.47 -12.29 -3.69
N PRO A 548 -5.49 -12.68 -4.98
CA PRO A 548 -6.73 -12.81 -5.73
C PRO A 548 -7.68 -13.77 -5.02
N THR A 549 -8.92 -13.34 -4.85
CA THR A 549 -10.06 -14.18 -4.53
C THR A 549 -10.39 -15.05 -5.74
N THR A 550 -9.46 -15.91 -6.18
CA THR A 550 -9.77 -16.90 -7.21
C THR A 550 -10.72 -17.93 -6.63
N ILE A 551 -12.02 -17.69 -6.78
CA ILE A 551 -12.91 -18.73 -7.28
C ILE A 551 -12.53 -18.85 -8.76
N ALA A 552 -11.61 -19.77 -9.07
CA ALA A 552 -11.44 -20.17 -10.45
C ALA A 552 -12.77 -20.73 -10.95
N PRO A 553 -13.28 -20.34 -12.13
CA PRO A 553 -14.30 -21.12 -12.80
C PRO A 553 -13.65 -22.49 -13.04
N LEU A 554 -14.27 -23.55 -12.50
CA LEU A 554 -13.91 -24.91 -12.83
C LEU A 554 -13.93 -25.03 -14.36
N ALA A 555 -12.76 -25.29 -14.94
CA ALA A 555 -12.65 -25.72 -16.32
C ALA A 555 -13.64 -26.86 -16.54
N ARG A 556 -14.56 -26.69 -17.48
CA ARG A 556 -15.43 -27.76 -17.95
C ARG A 556 -14.55 -28.81 -18.61
N ASN A 557 -14.27 -29.89 -17.89
CA ASN A 557 -13.81 -31.13 -18.49
C ASN A 557 -14.96 -31.69 -19.34
N ASN A 558 -14.89 -31.51 -20.65
CA ASN A 558 -15.65 -32.32 -21.60
C ASN A 558 -14.85 -33.60 -21.86
N MET A 559 -15.36 -34.73 -21.36
CA MET A 559 -15.01 -36.06 -21.85
C MET A 559 -16.11 -36.56 -22.79
N GLY A 560 -15.71 -36.99 -24.00
CA GLY A 560 -16.34 -37.95 -24.96
C GLY A 560 -17.82 -37.75 -25.32
N THR A 561 -18.29 -37.82 -26.56
CA THR A 561 -18.07 -38.75 -27.70
C THR A 561 -19.05 -38.32 -28.83
N PRO A 562 -19.17 -38.97 -30.01
CA PRO A 562 -18.23 -39.65 -30.91
C PRO A 562 -18.25 -39.02 -32.33
N ALA A 563 -17.48 -39.60 -33.25
CA ALA A 563 -17.32 -39.20 -34.65
C ALA A 563 -18.63 -39.24 -35.48
N MET A 564 -18.79 -38.28 -36.39
CA MET A 564 -19.56 -38.45 -37.62
C MET A 564 -18.96 -37.57 -38.74
N GLU A 565 -18.96 -38.15 -39.94
CA GLU A 565 -18.15 -37.86 -41.11
C GLU A 565 -18.51 -36.54 -41.83
N THR A 566 -17.56 -35.99 -42.59
CA THR A 566 -17.80 -35.40 -43.92
C THR A 566 -16.47 -35.25 -44.71
N PRO A 567 -16.50 -35.35 -46.06
CA PRO A 567 -15.33 -35.55 -46.92
C PRO A 567 -14.70 -34.24 -47.41
N GLY A 568 -13.49 -34.35 -48.01
CA GLY A 568 -12.63 -33.26 -48.54
C GLY A 568 -13.21 -32.43 -49.70
N PRO A 569 -12.40 -31.74 -50.55
CA PRO A 569 -11.09 -32.18 -51.05
C PRO A 569 -9.99 -31.08 -51.22
N GLU A 570 -8.77 -31.55 -51.58
CA GLU A 570 -7.78 -30.98 -52.54
C GLU A 570 -7.22 -29.55 -52.29
N ASP A 571 -5.93 -29.21 -52.46
CA ASP A 571 -4.82 -29.90 -53.11
C ASP A 571 -3.45 -29.22 -52.81
N GLU A 572 -2.40 -29.93 -53.23
CA GLU A 572 -1.06 -29.46 -53.67
C GLU A 572 0.12 -29.17 -52.69
N HIS A 573 1.08 -30.13 -52.77
CA HIS A 573 2.55 -29.98 -52.96
C HIS A 573 3.42 -29.30 -51.86
N GLN A 574 4.65 -29.71 -51.52
CA GLN A 574 5.63 -30.75 -51.92
C GLN A 574 6.72 -30.75 -50.81
N SER A 575 7.03 -31.89 -50.17
CA SER A 575 8.28 -32.66 -50.32
C SER A 575 9.45 -32.37 -49.34
N ARG A 576 10.27 -33.45 -49.16
CA ARG A 576 11.55 -33.64 -48.43
C ARG A 576 11.42 -34.11 -46.97
N ASP A 577 11.48 -35.42 -46.73
CA ASP A 577 12.68 -36.32 -46.63
C ASP A 577 13.19 -36.36 -45.18
N SER A 578 13.63 -37.45 -44.57
CA SER A 578 13.49 -38.91 -44.68
C SER A 578 14.24 -39.47 -43.45
N GLY A 579 13.79 -40.60 -42.86
CA GLY A 579 14.45 -41.17 -41.68
C GLY A 579 13.66 -42.23 -40.92
N GLU A 580 13.57 -43.42 -41.52
CA GLU A 580 13.53 -44.78 -40.94
C GLU A 580 14.02 -44.91 -39.47
N ILE A 581 13.66 -45.84 -38.58
CA ILE A 581 13.06 -47.20 -38.52
C ILE A 581 12.91 -47.44 -36.97
N GLN A 582 11.89 -48.05 -36.37
CA GLN A 582 11.68 -49.50 -36.23
C GLN A 582 10.44 -49.78 -35.35
N LYS A 583 9.72 -50.85 -35.67
CA LYS A 583 8.50 -51.34 -35.01
C LYS A 583 8.80 -52.35 -33.88
N ARG A 584 8.03 -52.24 -32.78
CA ARG A 584 7.36 -53.31 -31.97
C ARG A 584 8.24 -54.29 -31.15
N PRO A 585 7.70 -55.06 -30.16
CA PRO A 585 6.28 -55.32 -29.84
C PRO A 585 5.85 -55.24 -28.34
N LYS A 586 4.52 -55.35 -28.22
CA LYS A 586 3.63 -55.71 -27.09
C LYS A 586 4.24 -56.62 -26.01
N LEU A 587 3.83 -56.43 -24.74
CA LEU A 587 3.17 -57.46 -23.91
C LEU A 587 2.74 -56.92 -22.53
N HIS A 588 1.53 -57.34 -22.13
CA HIS A 588 0.80 -57.23 -20.85
C HIS A 588 0.12 -55.91 -20.47
#